data_AF-A0AAW0L2F0-F1
#
_entry.id   AF-A0AAW0L2F0-F1
#
_cell.length_a   1.000
_cell.length_b   1.000
_cell.length_c   1.000
_cell.angle_alpha   90.00
_cell.angle_beta   90.00
_cell.angle_gamma   90.00
#
_symmetry.space_group_name_H-M   'P 1'
#
loop_
_entity.id
_entity.type
_entity.pdbx_description
1 polymer ?
#
loop_
_entity_poly.entity_id
_entity_poly.type
_entity_poly.pdbx_seq_one_letter_code
_entity_poly.pdbx_strand_id
1 'polypeptide(L)'
;MHYLKAVMKETLRLYPPIPLLIPRESTQDVKIKGYDIAAGTMVITNAWAIARDPSLWDNPTEFQPERFLNSTIDFEGLDFELIPFGAGRRGCPGIPFAMATNDLLFANLVHKFDWALPDGAKGEDLDMT
;
A
#
# COMPACT_ATOMS: atom_id res chain seq x y z
N MET A 1 11.97 -8.19 -14.25
CA MET A 1 11.33 -8.01 -12.91
C MET A 1 10.79 -6.61 -12.63
N HIS A 2 11.12 -5.56 -13.41
CA HIS A 2 10.59 -4.20 -13.14
C HIS A 2 9.06 -4.15 -13.12
N TYR A 3 8.39 -4.83 -14.06
CA TYR A 3 6.94 -4.90 -14.09
C TYR A 3 6.34 -5.65 -12.89
N LEU A 4 6.96 -6.75 -12.45
CA LEU A 4 6.52 -7.46 -11.23
C LEU A 4 6.61 -6.56 -10.00
N LYS A 5 7.68 -5.77 -9.86
CA LYS A 5 7.81 -4.80 -8.76
C LYS A 5 6.74 -3.70 -8.84
N ALA A 6 6.42 -3.24 -10.05
CA ALA A 6 5.37 -2.26 -10.28
C ALA A 6 3.99 -2.82 -9.91
N VAL A 7 3.70 -4.07 -10.28
CA VAL A 7 2.50 -4.82 -9.86
C VAL A 7 2.44 -4.91 -8.33
N MET A 8 3.55 -5.24 -7.66
CA MET A 8 3.60 -5.30 -6.20
C MET A 8 3.31 -3.95 -5.55
N LYS A 9 3.91 -2.86 -6.05
CA LYS A 9 3.64 -1.50 -5.57
C LYS A 9 2.18 -1.12 -5.75
N GLU A 10 1.60 -1.41 -6.91
CA GLU A 10 0.19 -1.11 -7.18
C GLU A 10 -0.78 -1.94 -6.34
N THR A 11 -0.47 -3.22 -6.11
CA THR A 11 -1.22 -4.06 -5.18
C THR A 11 -1.18 -3.50 -3.77
N LEU A 12 -0.03 -3.05 -3.27
CA LEU A 12 0.08 -2.48 -1.93
C LEU A 12 -0.58 -1.10 -1.80
N ARG A 13 -0.60 -0.30 -2.88
CA ARG A 13 -1.34 0.96 -2.95
C ARG A 13 -2.84 0.72 -2.84
N LEU A 14 -3.40 -0.13 -3.70
CA LEU A 14 -4.84 -0.39 -3.73
C LEU A 14 -5.29 -1.27 -2.57
N TYR A 15 -4.52 -2.25 -2.16
CA TYR A 15 -4.94 -3.21 -1.14
C TYR A 15 -3.92 -3.28 0.00
N PRO A 16 -3.73 -2.18 0.76
CA PRO A 16 -2.84 -2.19 1.91
C PRO A 16 -3.39 -3.18 2.96
N PRO A 17 -2.61 -4.19 3.40
CA PRO A 17 -3.10 -5.21 4.34
C PRO A 17 -3.57 -4.63 5.69
N ILE A 18 -3.05 -3.46 6.07
CA ILE A 18 -3.43 -2.73 7.29
C ILE A 18 -3.91 -1.33 6.87
N PRO A 19 -5.17 -1.16 6.42
CA PRO A 19 -5.64 0.08 5.79
C PRO A 19 -5.62 1.31 6.70
N LEU A 20 -5.70 1.10 8.03
CA LEU A 20 -5.63 2.14 9.06
C LEU A 20 -4.28 2.20 9.79
N LEU A 21 -3.29 1.42 9.32
CA LEU A 21 -2.02 1.18 9.99
C LEU A 21 -2.18 0.76 11.47
N ILE A 22 -1.08 0.72 12.22
CA ILE A 22 -1.10 0.45 13.66
C ILE A 22 -1.34 1.78 14.38
N PRO A 23 -2.37 1.89 15.26
CA PRO A 23 -2.63 3.09 16.03
C PRO A 23 -1.39 3.59 16.78
N ARG A 24 -1.25 4.92 16.83
CA ARG A 24 -0.23 5.60 17.62
C ARG A 24 -0.87 6.34 18.77
N GLU A 25 -0.07 6.69 19.77
CA GLU A 25 -0.52 7.50 20.90
C GLU A 25 0.39 8.71 21.02
N SER A 26 -0.19 9.90 21.23
CA SER A 26 0.58 11.10 21.50
C SER A 26 1.19 11.01 22.90
N THR A 27 2.52 11.11 23.01
CA THR A 27 3.20 11.02 24.32
C THR A 27 3.21 12.34 25.09
N GLN A 28 2.82 13.43 24.44
CA GLN A 28 2.78 14.78 25.02
C GLN A 28 1.75 15.62 24.25
N ASP A 29 1.36 16.76 24.82
CA ASP A 29 0.55 17.73 24.09
C ASP A 29 1.33 18.26 22.87
N VAL A 30 0.69 18.26 21.70
CA VAL A 30 1.32 18.67 20.44
C VAL A 30 0.33 19.41 19.55
N LYS A 31 0.83 20.36 18.74
CA LYS A 31 0.04 21.05 17.73
C LYS A 31 0.39 20.53 16.33
N ILE A 32 -0.58 20.00 15.60
CA ILE A 32 -0.40 19.52 14.21
C ILE A 32 -1.33 20.29 13.29
N LYS A 33 -0.77 20.99 12.29
CA LYS A 33 -1.54 21.82 11.34
C LYS A 33 -2.55 22.77 12.02
N GLY A 34 -2.21 23.28 13.21
CA GLY A 34 -3.06 24.17 14.01
C GLY A 34 -3.92 23.47 15.06
N TYR A 35 -4.18 22.17 14.93
CA TYR A 35 -4.99 21.38 15.87
C TYR A 35 -4.19 21.03 17.13
N ASP A 36 -4.79 21.26 18.30
CA ASP A 36 -4.26 20.81 19.59
C ASP A 36 -4.60 19.33 19.82
N ILE A 37 -3.57 18.50 20.02
CA ILE A 37 -3.67 17.07 20.29
C ILE A 37 -3.11 16.83 21.68
N ALA A 38 -3.97 16.45 22.63
CA ALA A 38 -3.56 16.16 24.00
C ALA A 38 -2.72 14.86 24.08
N ALA A 39 -1.84 14.79 25.09
CA ALA A 39 -1.18 13.55 25.47
C ALA A 39 -2.21 12.42 25.72
N GLY A 40 -1.88 11.19 25.33
CA GLY A 40 -2.78 10.04 25.40
C GLY A 40 -3.78 9.94 24.24
N THR A 41 -3.82 10.92 23.33
CA THR A 41 -4.71 10.84 22.16
C THR A 41 -4.25 9.74 21.20
N MET A 42 -5.17 8.84 20.85
CA MET A 42 -4.95 7.85 19.80
C MET A 42 -4.99 8.52 18.42
N VAL A 43 -3.98 8.23 17.59
CA VAL A 43 -3.86 8.73 16.21
C VAL A 43 -3.88 7.55 15.25
N ILE A 44 -4.79 7.61 14.28
CA ILE A 44 -4.97 6.61 13.24
C ILE A 44 -4.62 7.26 11.90
N THR A 45 -3.79 6.59 11.09
CA THR A 45 -3.42 7.04 9.75
C THR A 45 -4.17 6.19 8.72
N ASN A 46 -5.08 6.82 7.98
CA ASN A 46 -5.88 6.13 6.96
C ASN A 46 -5.07 5.98 5.66
N ALA A 47 -4.16 5.00 5.62
CA ALA A 47 -3.35 4.69 4.44
C ALA A 47 -4.21 4.31 3.23
N TRP A 48 -5.35 3.65 3.44
CA TRP A 48 -6.29 3.30 2.37
C TRP A 48 -6.87 4.54 1.66
N ALA A 49 -7.23 5.57 2.43
CA ALA A 49 -7.75 6.81 1.88
C ALA A 49 -6.66 7.59 1.13
N ILE A 50 -5.46 7.71 1.72
CA ILE A 50 -4.31 8.37 1.08
C ILE A 50 -3.99 7.71 -0.27
N ALA A 51 -3.96 6.37 -0.29
CA ALA A 51 -3.64 5.62 -1.49
C ALA A 51 -4.71 5.71 -2.59
N ARG A 52 -5.91 6.24 -2.29
CA ARG A 52 -7.03 6.46 -3.22
C ARG A 52 -7.39 7.93 -3.41
N ASP A 53 -6.58 8.85 -2.89
CA ASP A 53 -6.86 10.27 -2.99
C ASP A 53 -6.66 10.75 -4.46
N PRO A 54 -7.70 11.26 -5.14
CA PRO A 54 -7.59 11.74 -6.51
C PRO A 54 -6.72 13.00 -6.65
N SER A 55 -6.37 13.67 -5.54
CA SER A 55 -5.39 14.76 -5.56
C SER A 55 -3.93 14.27 -5.57
N LEU A 56 -3.70 12.99 -5.26
CA LEU A 56 -2.39 12.35 -5.23
C LEU A 56 -2.20 11.35 -6.37
N TRP A 57 -3.27 10.71 -6.82
CA TRP A 57 -3.23 9.60 -7.76
C TRP A 57 -4.21 9.78 -8.92
N ASP A 58 -3.71 9.73 -10.16
CA ASP A 58 -4.54 9.65 -11.36
C ASP A 58 -5.25 8.30 -11.44
N ASN A 59 -6.57 8.33 -11.72
CA ASN A 59 -7.46 7.15 -11.71
C ASN A 59 -7.23 6.28 -10.46
N PRO A 60 -7.49 6.81 -9.25
CA PRO A 60 -7.01 6.23 -7.99
C PRO A 60 -7.58 4.84 -7.69
N THR A 61 -8.70 4.47 -8.30
CA THR A 61 -9.36 3.18 -8.11
C THR A 61 -8.95 2.13 -9.15
N GLU A 62 -8.26 2.51 -10.21
CA GLU A 62 -7.80 1.59 -11.25
C GLU A 62 -6.50 0.90 -10.83
N PHE A 63 -6.43 -0.41 -11.07
CA PHE A 63 -5.20 -1.19 -10.94
C PHE A 63 -4.32 -0.97 -12.18
N GLN A 64 -3.34 -0.08 -12.06
CA GLN A 64 -2.46 0.33 -13.16
C GLN A 64 -0.98 0.28 -12.73
N PRO A 65 -0.31 -0.89 -12.82
CA PRO A 65 1.11 -1.03 -12.49
C PRO A 65 2.03 -0.05 -13.22
N GLU A 66 1.65 0.37 -14.44
CA GLU A 66 2.43 1.25 -15.30
C GLU A 66 2.80 2.57 -14.61
N ARG A 67 1.98 3.03 -13.65
CA ARG A 67 2.26 4.26 -12.88
C ARG A 67 3.58 4.19 -12.11
N PHE A 68 4.07 2.98 -11.80
CA PHE A 68 5.31 2.78 -11.06
C PHE A 68 6.53 2.44 -11.93
N LEU A 69 6.38 2.26 -13.25
CA LEU A 69 7.51 1.87 -14.11
C LEU A 69 8.55 2.98 -14.27
N ASN A 70 8.12 4.24 -14.28
CA ASN A 70 8.99 5.42 -14.40
C ASN A 70 8.87 6.37 -13.19
N SER A 71 8.33 5.88 -12.08
CA SER A 71 8.16 6.65 -10.85
C SER A 71 9.26 6.35 -9.85
N THR A 72 9.70 7.38 -9.12
CA THR A 72 10.62 7.22 -7.98
C THR A 72 9.91 6.91 -6.69
N ILE A 73 8.56 6.94 -6.66
CA ILE A 73 7.76 6.70 -5.45
C ILE A 73 8.02 5.28 -4.92
N ASP A 74 8.27 5.17 -3.62
CA ASP A 74 8.46 3.91 -2.91
C ASP A 74 7.72 3.84 -1.57
N PHE A 75 7.51 2.63 -1.08
CA PHE A 75 6.86 2.35 0.20
C PHE A 75 7.84 2.29 1.38
N GLU A 76 9.07 2.78 1.21
CA GLU A 76 10.11 2.79 2.26
C GLU A 76 9.86 3.85 3.35
N GLY A 77 8.74 4.56 3.27
CA GLY A 77 8.30 5.54 4.27
C GLY A 77 8.89 6.94 4.08
N LEU A 78 9.35 7.25 2.87
CA LEU A 78 9.78 8.60 2.46
C LEU A 78 8.76 9.29 1.55
N ASP A 79 7.98 8.53 0.78
CA ASP A 79 6.88 9.03 -0.05
C ASP A 79 5.55 8.79 0.69
N PHE A 80 4.94 9.87 1.19
CA PHE A 80 3.77 9.77 2.07
C PHE A 80 2.49 9.38 1.33
N GLU A 81 2.49 9.48 0.00
CA GLU A 81 1.44 9.03 -0.90
C GLU A 81 1.34 7.48 -0.92
N LEU A 82 2.42 6.77 -0.60
CA LEU A 82 2.49 5.31 -0.59
C LEU A 82 3.10 4.78 0.73
N ILE A 83 2.26 4.57 1.75
CA ILE A 83 2.72 4.12 3.08
C ILE A 83 2.07 2.80 3.57
N PRO A 84 2.02 1.73 2.75
CA PRO A 84 1.42 0.45 3.15
C PRO A 84 2.13 -0.22 4.33
N PHE A 85 3.38 0.19 4.60
CA PHE A 85 4.20 -0.28 5.72
C PHE A 85 4.40 0.76 6.83
N GLY A 86 3.64 1.87 6.76
CA GLY A 86 3.86 3.05 7.60
C GLY A 86 5.18 3.76 7.28
N ALA A 87 5.57 4.67 8.17
CA ALA A 87 6.76 5.51 7.98
C ALA A 87 7.43 5.86 9.33
N GLY A 88 8.65 6.41 9.25
CA GLY A 88 9.40 6.94 10.38
C GLY A 88 9.85 5.90 11.40
N ARG A 89 9.98 6.30 12.67
CA ARG A 89 10.55 5.48 13.78
C ARG A 89 9.87 4.12 14.00
N ARG A 90 8.65 3.94 13.49
CA ARG A 90 7.81 2.76 13.68
C ARG A 90 7.31 2.22 12.33
N GLY A 91 8.04 2.49 11.25
CA GLY A 91 7.84 1.81 9.97
C GLY A 91 8.08 0.31 10.11
N CYS A 92 7.48 -0.49 9.24
CA CYS A 92 7.58 -1.94 9.31
C CYS A 92 9.04 -2.41 9.17
N PRO A 93 9.61 -3.11 10.17
CA PRO A 93 10.95 -3.65 10.05
C PRO A 93 11.02 -4.87 9.11
N GLY A 94 9.86 -5.44 8.75
CA GLY A 94 9.75 -6.65 7.93
C GLY A 94 9.75 -6.41 6.42
N ILE A 95 9.86 -5.16 5.94
CA ILE A 95 9.81 -4.84 4.50
C ILE A 95 10.78 -5.71 3.68
N PRO A 96 12.09 -5.84 4.02
CA PRO A 96 13.01 -6.60 3.19
C PRO A 96 12.63 -8.09 3.08
N PHE A 97 12.15 -8.68 4.18
CA PHE A 97 11.72 -10.07 4.21
C PHE A 97 10.42 -10.28 3.41
N ALA A 98 9.43 -9.41 3.61
CA ALA A 98 8.15 -9.48 2.91
C ALA A 98 8.34 -9.35 1.40
N MET A 99 9.14 -8.37 0.95
CA MET A 99 9.36 -8.13 -0.47
C MET A 99 10.17 -9.26 -1.12
N ALA A 100 11.22 -9.77 -0.47
CA ALA A 100 11.97 -10.91 -0.99
C ALA A 100 11.09 -12.18 -1.14
N THR A 101 10.24 -12.44 -0.14
CA THR A 101 9.33 -13.59 -0.16
C THR A 101 8.26 -13.44 -1.24
N ASN A 102 7.64 -12.26 -1.33
CA ASN A 102 6.59 -11.98 -2.31
C ASN A 102 7.14 -12.02 -3.75
N ASP A 103 8.28 -11.39 -4.01
CA ASP A 103 8.91 -11.41 -5.33
C ASP A 103 9.17 -12.84 -5.79
N LEU A 104 9.70 -13.70 -4.92
CA LEU A 104 9.95 -15.10 -5.24
C LEU A 104 8.65 -15.88 -5.47
N LEU A 105 7.66 -15.70 -4.60
CA LEU A 105 6.37 -16.39 -4.68
C LEU A 105 5.67 -16.05 -6.00
N PHE A 106 5.44 -14.76 -6.26
CA PHE A 106 4.70 -14.32 -7.43
C PHE A 106 5.46 -14.62 -8.72
N ALA A 107 6.77 -14.40 -8.77
CA ALA A 107 7.57 -14.76 -9.95
C ALA A 107 7.43 -16.24 -10.30
N ASN A 108 7.43 -17.14 -9.32
CA ASN A 108 7.25 -18.57 -9.58
C ASN A 108 5.82 -18.92 -10.01
N LEU A 109 4.80 -18.34 -9.36
CA LEU A 109 3.40 -18.63 -9.66
C LEU A 109 3.01 -18.17 -11.07
N VAL A 110 3.37 -16.95 -11.46
CA VAL A 110 3.00 -16.40 -12.78
C VAL A 110 3.88 -16.93 -13.91
N HIS A 111 5.07 -17.45 -13.61
CA HIS A 111 5.93 -18.05 -14.63
C HIS A 111 5.54 -19.48 -14.97
N LYS A 112 5.03 -20.24 -13.99
CA LYS A 112 4.77 -21.68 -14.15
C LYS A 112 3.33 -22.03 -14.47
N PHE A 113 2.40 -21.12 -14.24
CA PHE A 113 0.97 -21.40 -14.36
C PHE A 113 0.27 -20.28 -15.12
N ASP A 114 -0.63 -20.67 -16.02
CA ASP A 114 -1.67 -19.81 -16.54
C ASP A 114 -2.88 -19.87 -15.59
N TRP A 115 -3.49 -18.73 -15.32
CA TRP A 115 -4.57 -18.59 -14.36
C TRP A 115 -5.88 -18.30 -15.07
N ALA A 116 -6.94 -19.00 -14.67
CA ALA A 116 -8.30 -18.76 -15.10
C ALA A 116 -9.24 -18.90 -13.90
N LEU A 117 -10.35 -18.16 -13.91
CA LEU A 117 -11.38 -18.32 -12.89
C LEU A 117 -12.14 -19.65 -13.08
N PRO A 118 -12.62 -20.26 -11.98
CA PRO A 118 -13.40 -21.48 -12.07
C PRO A 118 -14.69 -21.27 -12.87
N ASP A 119 -15.19 -22.34 -13.47
CA ASP A 119 -16.49 -22.40 -14.15
C ASP A 119 -16.70 -21.35 -15.25
N GLY A 120 -15.62 -20.78 -15.80
CA GLY A 120 -15.68 -19.77 -16.85
C GLY A 120 -16.16 -18.39 -16.36
N ALA A 121 -16.13 -18.15 -15.05
CA ALA A 121 -16.39 -16.83 -14.49
C ALA A 121 -15.41 -15.79 -15.06
N LYS A 122 -15.84 -14.53 -15.11
CA LYS A 122 -15.06 -13.42 -15.64
C LYS A 122 -14.63 -12.46 -14.53
N GLY A 123 -13.73 -11.55 -14.87
CA GLY A 123 -13.23 -10.56 -13.92
C GLY A 123 -14.34 -9.68 -13.34
N GLU A 124 -15.40 -9.42 -14.11
CA GLU A 124 -16.56 -8.64 -13.67
C GLU A 124 -17.42 -9.35 -12.62
N ASP A 125 -17.28 -10.67 -12.50
CA ASP A 125 -18.01 -11.49 -11.52
C ASP A 125 -17.32 -11.47 -10.14
N LEU A 126 -16.12 -10.88 -10.03
CA LEU A 126 -15.38 -10.78 -8.78
C LEU A 126 -15.80 -9.53 -8.00
N ASP A 127 -16.26 -9.73 -6.77
CA ASP A 127 -16.39 -8.63 -5.82
C ASP A 127 -14.99 -8.26 -5.28
N MET A 128 -14.47 -7.15 -5.80
CA MET A 128 -13.17 -6.58 -5.42
C MET A 128 -13.33 -5.36 -4.50
N THR A 129 -14.53 -5.12 -3.95
CA THR A 129 -14.80 -4.00 -3.03
C THR A 129 -14.35 -4.23 -1.60
#